data_AF-A0A8S3K253-F1
#
_entry.id   AF-A0A8S3K253-F1
#
_cell.length_a   1.000
_cell.length_b   1.000
_cell.length_c   1.000
_cell.angle_alpha   90.00
_cell.angle_beta   90.00
_cell.angle_gamma   90.00
#
_symmetry.space_group_name_H-M   'P 1'
#
loop_
_entity.id
_entity.type
_entity.pdbx_description
1 polymer ?
#
loop_
_entity_poly.entity_id
_entity_poly.type
_entity_poly.pdbx_seq_one_letter_code
_entity_poly.pdbx_strand_id
1 'polypeptide(L)'
;MLASASMDRSVFVWSLASEKVREQIDLAENPMHEQQRRLIKAYAVAFPDIEAKAKTLHSHYVDNVQWYGDALISRSADNTFCLWQPIIGNTTKASSFKLL
;
A
#
# COMPACT_ATOMS: atom_id res chain seq x y z
N MET A 1 7.92 -0.06 1.09
CA MET A 1 6.59 0.46 0.65
C MET A 1 5.52 -0.32 1.37
N LEU A 2 4.37 0.29 1.63
CA LEU A 2 3.21 -0.36 2.25
C LEU A 2 2.12 -0.55 1.20
N ALA A 3 1.44 -1.69 1.21
CA ALA A 3 0.27 -1.92 0.38
C ALA A 3 -0.97 -2.10 1.26
N SER A 4 -2.09 -1.51 0.87
CA SER A 4 -3.38 -1.70 1.52
C SER A 4 -4.45 -2.07 0.51
N ALA A 5 -5.39 -2.90 0.95
CA ALA A 5 -6.56 -3.31 0.17
C ALA A 5 -7.82 -2.68 0.77
N SER A 6 -8.85 -2.53 -0.06
CA SER A 6 -10.11 -1.90 0.34
C SER A 6 -11.32 -2.59 -0.28
N MET A 7 -12.46 -2.43 0.39
CA MET A 7 -13.74 -3.02 0.00
C MET A 7 -14.29 -2.49 -1.33
N ASP A 8 -13.85 -1.30 -1.74
CA ASP A 8 -14.19 -0.67 -3.03
C ASP A 8 -13.47 -1.31 -4.23
N ARG A 9 -12.71 -2.39 -3.99
CA ARG A 9 -11.88 -3.09 -4.98
C ARG A 9 -10.72 -2.25 -5.44
N SER A 10 -10.15 -1.45 -4.54
CA SER A 10 -8.94 -0.68 -4.77
C SER A 10 -7.79 -1.26 -3.95
N VAL A 11 -6.60 -1.25 -4.53
CA VAL A 11 -5.35 -1.50 -3.82
C VAL A 11 -4.51 -0.23 -3.90
N PHE A 12 -4.05 0.23 -2.75
CA PHE A 12 -3.25 1.44 -2.62
C PHE A 12 -1.83 1.07 -2.21
N VAL A 13 -0.85 1.72 -2.83
CA VAL A 13 0.56 1.61 -2.43
C VAL A 13 1.02 2.95 -1.89
N TRP A 14 1.67 2.89 -0.73
CA TRP A 14 2.15 4.02 0.03
C TRP A 14 3.67 3.92 0.17
N SER A 15 4.36 4.97 -0.24
CA SER A 15 5.80 5.12 -0.09
C SER A 15 6.10 5.70 1.29
N LEU A 16 6.82 4.92 2.10
CA LEU A 16 7.36 5.39 3.38
C LEU A 16 8.69 6.15 3.20
N ALA A 17 9.18 6.26 1.96
CA ALA A 17 10.46 6.91 1.64
C ALA A 17 10.32 8.42 1.42
N SER A 18 9.10 8.97 1.46
CA SER A 18 8.88 10.41 1.36
C SER A 18 9.58 11.12 2.53
N GLU A 19 10.29 12.21 2.23
CA GLU A 19 11.07 12.97 3.22
C GLU A 19 10.22 13.36 4.44
N LYS A 20 9.01 13.86 4.20
CA LYS A 20 8.06 14.23 5.26
C LYS A 20 7.64 13.05 6.14
N VAL A 21 7.48 11.86 5.56
CA VAL A 21 7.13 10.66 6.33
C VAL A 21 8.31 10.24 7.19
N ARG A 22 9.53 10.29 6.64
CA ARG A 22 10.76 9.97 7.37
C ARG A 22 11.01 10.92 8.53
N GLU A 23 10.87 12.24 8.33
CA GLU A 23 10.98 13.24 9.40
C GLU A 23 10.02 12.97 10.56
N GLN A 24 8.80 12.51 10.26
CA GLN A 24 7.79 12.20 11.28
C GLN A 24 8.08 10.90 12.02
N ILE A 25 8.69 9.92 11.35
CA ILE A 25 9.20 8.71 11.99
C ILE A 25 10.36 9.07 12.93
N ASP A 26 11.33 9.86 12.46
CA ASP A 26 12.47 10.30 13.26
C ASP A 26 12.00 11.11 14.50
N LEU A 27 10.96 11.94 14.34
CA LEU A 27 10.36 12.68 15.45
C LEU A 27 9.63 11.75 16.44
N ALA A 28 8.96 10.71 15.94
CA ALA A 28 8.27 9.71 16.76
C ALA A 28 9.22 8.79 17.53
N GLU A 29 10.38 8.45 16.94
CA GLU A 29 11.41 7.62 17.58
C GLU A 29 12.28 8.39 18.59
N ASN A 30 12.19 9.72 18.64
CA ASN A 30 13.01 10.52 19.55
C ASN A 30 12.62 10.27 21.03
N PRO A 31 13.54 9.72 21.85
CA PRO A 31 13.25 9.29 23.23
C PRO A 31 12.92 10.45 24.19
N MET A 32 13.26 11.70 23.81
CA MET A 32 12.88 12.89 24.60
C MET A 32 11.35 13.10 24.61
N HIS A 33 10.62 12.66 23.57
CA HIS A 33 9.16 12.77 23.54
C HIS A 33 8.49 11.83 24.53
N GLU A 34 9.03 10.64 24.74
CA GLU A 34 8.55 9.67 25.72
C GLU A 34 8.70 10.21 27.14
N GLN A 35 9.87 10.78 27.46
CA GLN A 35 10.13 11.40 28.76
C GLN A 35 9.25 12.61 29.05
N GLN A 36 8.94 13.42 28.03
CA GLN A 36 8.13 14.63 28.19
C GLN A 36 6.62 14.40 28.05
N ARG A 37 6.17 13.17 27.76
CA ARG A 37 4.76 12.83 27.45
C ARG A 37 4.12 13.82 26.46
N ARG A 38 4.89 14.31 25.49
CA ARG A 38 4.37 15.27 24.51
C ARG A 38 3.55 14.53 23.46
N LEU A 39 2.35 15.04 23.21
CA LEU A 39 1.50 14.54 22.12
C LEU A 39 2.17 14.85 20.78
N ILE A 40 2.35 13.81 19.96
CA ILE A 40 2.87 13.94 18.61
C ILE A 40 1.68 14.09 17.67
N LYS A 41 1.70 15.14 16.85
CA LYS A 41 0.68 15.34 15.82
C LYS A 41 0.92 14.33 14.70
N ALA A 42 -0.06 13.47 14.44
CA ALA A 42 0.01 12.53 13.33
C ALA A 42 0.08 13.27 11.98
N TYR A 43 0.92 12.78 11.08
CA TYR A 43 1.01 13.26 9.71
C TYR A 43 -0.01 12.56 8.83
N ALA A 44 -0.95 13.33 8.28
CA ALA A 44 -2.01 12.80 7.42
C ALA A 44 -1.52 12.74 5.96
N VAL A 45 -1.51 11.53 5.39
CA VAL A 45 -1.25 11.30 3.97
C VAL A 45 -2.59 11.07 3.27
N ALA A 46 -3.05 12.07 2.52
CA ALA A 46 -4.36 12.02 1.86
C ALA A 46 -4.37 11.21 0.56
N PHE A 47 -3.22 11.13 -0.12
CA PHE A 47 -3.11 10.52 -1.45
C PHE A 47 -2.03 9.44 -1.45
N PRO A 48 -2.32 8.27 -2.02
CA PRO A 48 -1.34 7.20 -2.20
C PRO A 48 -0.41 7.54 -3.38
N ASP A 49 0.80 6.96 -3.37
CA ASP A 49 1.72 7.06 -4.49
C ASP A 49 1.21 6.28 -5.71
N ILE A 50 0.52 5.17 -5.46
CA ILE A 50 -0.12 4.37 -6.50
C ILE A 50 -1.52 4.00 -6.05
N GLU A 51 -2.49 4.28 -6.91
CA GLU A 51 -3.84 3.76 -6.81
C GLU A 51 -4.04 2.76 -7.94
N ALA A 52 -3.96 1.47 -7.61
CA ALA A 52 -4.38 0.43 -8.53
C ALA A 52 -5.87 0.17 -8.29
N LYS A 53 -6.70 0.66 -9.22
CA LYS A 53 -8.11 0.24 -9.24
C LYS A 53 -8.16 -1.23 -9.64
N ALA A 54 -8.24 -2.10 -8.63
CA ALA A 54 -8.40 -3.53 -8.82
C ALA A 54 -9.77 -3.88 -9.44
N LYS A 55 -10.60 -2.90 -9.85
CA LYS A 55 -11.76 -3.12 -10.72
C LYS A 55 -11.44 -3.91 -12.00
N THR A 56 -10.19 -3.89 -12.47
CA THR A 56 -9.74 -4.72 -13.61
C THR A 56 -9.16 -6.06 -13.19
N LEU A 57 -8.78 -6.24 -11.92
CA LEU A 57 -8.12 -7.44 -11.39
C LEU A 57 -9.12 -8.38 -10.68
N HIS A 58 -10.00 -7.81 -9.86
CA HIS A 58 -10.97 -8.52 -9.04
C HIS A 58 -12.39 -7.99 -9.26
N SER A 59 -13.36 -8.91 -9.30
CA SER A 59 -14.79 -8.62 -9.41
C SER A 59 -15.42 -8.26 -8.07
N HIS A 60 -14.88 -8.79 -6.96
CA HIS A 60 -15.34 -8.60 -5.58
C HIS A 60 -14.33 -7.84 -4.71
N TYR A 61 -14.71 -7.54 -3.46
CA TYR A 61 -13.83 -6.83 -2.52
C TYR A 61 -12.51 -7.57 -2.33
N VAL A 62 -11.43 -6.80 -2.12
CA VAL A 62 -10.09 -7.34 -1.88
C VAL A 62 -9.93 -7.45 -0.37
N ASP A 63 -9.76 -8.67 0.12
CA ASP A 63 -9.64 -8.96 1.56
C ASP A 63 -8.18 -9.00 2.02
N ASN A 64 -7.25 -9.31 1.11
CA ASN A 64 -5.84 -9.41 1.42
C ASN A 64 -4.97 -8.90 0.26
N VAL A 65 -3.85 -8.26 0.63
CA VAL A 65 -2.78 -7.89 -0.28
C VAL A 65 -1.44 -8.07 0.39
N GLN A 66 -0.46 -8.62 -0.33
CA GLN A 66 0.88 -8.88 0.18
C GLN A 66 1.93 -8.66 -0.91
N TRP A 67 3.07 -8.09 -0.51
CA TRP A 67 4.25 -7.99 -1.38
C TRP A 67 4.92 -9.36 -1.55
N TYR A 68 5.29 -9.66 -2.78
CA TYR A 68 6.11 -10.81 -3.18
C TYR A 68 7.22 -10.32 -4.10
N GLY A 69 8.38 -10.00 -3.50
CA GLY A 69 9.45 -9.27 -4.19
C GLY A 69 8.95 -7.91 -4.68
N ASP A 70 9.06 -7.68 -5.98
CA ASP A 70 8.63 -6.43 -6.65
C ASP A 70 7.16 -6.48 -7.11
N ALA A 71 6.48 -7.60 -6.92
CA ALA A 71 5.08 -7.80 -7.28
C ALA A 71 4.17 -7.83 -6.05
N LEU A 72 2.87 -7.71 -6.29
CA LEU A 72 1.80 -7.80 -5.31
C LEU A 72 0.94 -9.03 -5.60
N ILE A 73 0.65 -9.79 -4.55
CA ILE A 73 -0.38 -10.82 -4.54
C ILE A 73 -1.59 -10.20 -3.87
N SER A 74 -2.73 -10.17 -4.57
CA SER A 74 -4.01 -9.77 -4.00
C SER A 74 -5.02 -10.91 -4.06
N ARG A 75 -5.79 -11.06 -2.98
CA ARG A 75 -6.89 -12.03 -2.86
C ARG A 75 -8.21 -11.27 -2.82
N SER A 76 -9.22 -11.83 -3.47
CA SER A 76 -10.59 -11.35 -3.38
C SER A 76 -11.52 -12.39 -2.75
N ALA A 77 -12.67 -11.91 -2.29
CA ALA A 77 -13.72 -12.70 -1.66
C ALA A 77 -14.30 -13.82 -2.52
N ASP A 78 -14.11 -13.77 -3.84
CA ASP A 78 -14.47 -14.83 -4.78
C ASP A 78 -13.41 -15.93 -4.88
N ASN A 79 -12.48 -15.97 -3.92
CA ASN A 79 -11.34 -16.89 -3.84
C ASN A 79 -10.37 -16.78 -5.03
N THR A 80 -10.36 -15.64 -5.72
CA THR A 80 -9.37 -15.39 -6.79
C THR A 80 -8.11 -14.77 -6.23
N PHE A 81 -6.97 -15.27 -6.69
CA PHE A 81 -5.66 -14.68 -6.47
C PHE A 81 -5.14 -14.06 -7.77
N CYS A 82 -4.62 -12.84 -7.66
CA CYS A 82 -3.96 -12.16 -8.75
C CYS A 82 -2.54 -11.78 -8.32
N LEU A 83 -1.55 -12.23 -9.09
CA LEU A 83 -0.20 -11.68 -9.03
C LEU A 83 -0.10 -10.58 -10.08
N TRP A 84 0.34 -9.40 -9.66
CA TRP A 84 0.50 -8.25 -10.55
C TRP A 84 1.59 -7.32 -10.03
N GLN A 85 2.18 -6.54 -10.92
CA GLN A 85 3.21 -5.57 -10.56
C GLN A 85 2.64 -4.15 -10.70
N PRO A 86 2.73 -3.31 -9.65
CA PRO A 86 2.31 -1.92 -9.77
C PRO A 86 3.28 -1.15 -10.67
N ILE A 87 2.72 -0.36 -11.59
CA ILE A 87 3.53 0.45 -12.51
C ILE A 87 3.89 1.76 -11.81
N ILE A 88 5.15 1.89 -11.38
CA ILE A 88 5.68 3.12 -10.79
C ILE A 88 6.36 3.91 -11.92
N GLY A 89 5.65 4.85 -12.54
CA GLY A 89 6.17 5.66 -13.66
C GLY A 89 6.02 5.02 -15.06
N ASN A 90 6.74 5.52 -16.07
CA ASN A 90 6.47 5.25 -17.50
C ASN A 90 6.86 3.85 -18.02
N THR A 91 7.20 2.91 -17.14
CA THR A 91 7.70 1.60 -17.55
C THR A 91 7.22 0.53 -16.61
N THR A 92 6.25 -0.27 -17.05
CA THR A 92 6.34 -1.73 -17.27
C THR A 92 4.95 -2.35 -17.31
N LYS A 93 4.78 -3.39 -18.14
CA LYS A 93 3.49 -4.02 -18.44
C LYS A 93 2.96 -4.82 -17.26
N ALA A 94 1.74 -4.55 -16.82
CA ALA A 94 1.00 -5.42 -15.92
C ALA A 94 0.64 -6.72 -16.65
N SER A 95 1.12 -7.85 -16.14
CA SER A 95 0.71 -9.18 -16.58
C SER A 95 -0.12 -9.78 -15.46
N SER A 96 -1.42 -10.00 -15.70
CA SER A 96 -2.29 -10.68 -14.74
C SER A 96 -2.29 -12.17 -15.04
N PHE A 97 -1.93 -12.98 -14.04
CA PHE A 97 -2.14 -14.43 -14.10
C PHE A 97 -3.05 -14.82 -12.95
N LYS A 98 -4.11 -15.55 -13.29
CA LYS A 98 -5.08 -16.07 -12.33
C LYS A 98 -4.61 -17.46 -11.91
N LEU A 99 -4.25 -17.63 -10.65
CA LEU A 99 -4.02 -18.96 -10.09
C LEU A 99 -5.40 -19.63 -9.94
N LEU A 100 -5.56 -20.78 -10.62
CA LEU A 100 -6.76 -21.64 -10.57
C LEU A 100 -6.82 -22.41 -9.25
#